data_AF-A0A800AK19-F1
#
_entry.id   AF-A0A800AK19-F1
#
_cell.length_a   1.000
_cell.length_b   1.000
_cell.length_c   1.000
_cell.angle_alpha   90.00
_cell.angle_beta   90.00
_cell.angle_gamma   90.00
#
_symmetry.space_group_name_H-M   'P 1'
#
loop_
_entity.id
_entity.type
_entity.pdbx_description
1 polymer ?
#
loop_
_entity_poly.entity_id
_entity_poly.type
_entity_poly.pdbx_seq_one_letter_code
_entity_poly.pdbx_strand_id
1 'polypeptide(L)' 'MDIVVENKVILELKCVDAIASVHEAQLLTYLRLSGFKVGLILNFYVAVMKDGIKRLVL' A
#
# COMPACT_ATOMS: atom_id res chain seq x y z
N MET A 1 -6.10 2.83 5.65
CA MET A 1 -6.10 1.36 5.54
C MET A 1 -7.43 0.99 4.93
N ASP A 2 -7.42 0.43 3.73
CA ASP A 2 -8.65 0.26 2.96
C ASP A 2 -9.11 -1.20 3.01
N ILE A 3 -8.17 -2.14 2.87
CA ILE A 3 -8.48 -3.58 2.86
C ILE A 3 -7.38 -4.33 3.61
N VAL A 4 -7.78 -5.36 4.36
CA VAL A 4 -6.89 -6.40 4.89
C VAL A 4 -7.29 -7.72 4.23
N VAL A 5 -6.33 -8.39 3.60
CA VAL A 5 -6.55 -9.67 2.91
C VAL A 5 -6.01 -10.79 3.79
N GLU A 6 -6.87 -11.78 4.06
CA GLU A 6 -6.51 -13.01 4.78
C GLU A 6 -5.80 -12.77 6.13
N ASN A 7 -6.07 -11.64 6.79
CA ASN A 7 -5.35 -11.18 8.00
C ASN A 7 -3.82 -11.26 7.86
N LYS A 8 -3.29 -10.94 6.67
CA LYS A 8 -1.85 -11.09 6.36
C LYS A 8 -1.27 -9.91 5.59
N VAL A 9 -2.07 -9.28 4.72
CA VAL A 9 -1.61 -8.22 3.82
C VAL A 9 -2.52 -7.01 3.93
N ILE A 10 -1.92 -5.83 4.09
CA ILE A 10 -2.64 -4.56 4.03
C ILE A 10 -2.62 -4.04 2.59
N LEU A 11 -3.77 -3.60 2.08
CA LEU A 11 -3.86 -2.87 0.82
C LEU A 11 -4.28 -1.42 1.08
N GLU A 12 -3.63 -0.51 0.34
CA GLU A 12 -3.93 0.91 0.29
C GLU A 12 -4.12 1.32 -1.17
N LEU A 13 -5.31 1.81 -1.52
CA LEU A 13 -5.70 2.13 -2.88
C LEU A 13 -5.51 3.63 -3.12
N LYS A 14 -4.92 3.99 -4.27
CA LYS A 14 -4.72 5.40 -4.67
C LYS A 14 -5.09 5.59 -6.14
N CYS A 15 -5.39 6.83 -6.50
CA CYS A 15 -5.50 7.29 -7.88
C CYS A 15 -4.84 8.67 -7.95
N VAL A 16 -3.52 8.67 -8.06
CA VAL A 16 -2.68 9.88 -7.98
C VAL A 16 -1.54 9.83 -8.99
N ASP A 17 -1.05 10.97 -9.48
CA ASP A 17 0.03 11.02 -10.49
C ASP A 17 1.27 10.22 -10.08
N ALA A 18 1.65 10.27 -8.80
CA ALA A 18 2.78 9.51 -8.25
C ALA A 18 2.56 9.14 -6.77
N ILE A 19 3.16 8.02 -6.36
CA ILE A 19 3.19 7.61 -4.96
C ILE A 19 4.23 8.47 -4.23
N ALA A 20 3.76 9.35 -3.34
CA ALA A 20 4.59 10.17 -2.48
C ALA A 20 5.04 9.43 -1.21
N SER A 21 6.12 9.91 -0.59
CA SER A 21 6.68 9.35 0.67
C SER A 21 5.67 9.31 1.82
N VAL A 22 4.72 10.24 1.85
CA VAL A 22 3.64 10.25 2.86
C VAL A 22 2.73 9.03 2.76
N HIS A 23 2.48 8.51 1.55
CA HIS A 23 1.68 7.29 1.37
C HIS A 23 2.42 6.06 1.91
N GLU A 24 3.74 6.01 1.72
CA GLU A 24 4.57 4.94 2.27
C GLU A 24 4.63 5.01 3.81
N ALA A 25 4.81 6.20 4.37
CA ALA A 25 4.82 6.42 5.81
C ALA A 25 3.49 6.02 6.47
N GLN A 26 2.37 6.33 5.81
CA GLN A 26 1.04 5.91 6.25
C GLN A 26 0.92 4.38 6.30
N LEU A 27 1.28 3.69 5.22
CA LEU A 27 1.24 2.22 5.17
C LEU A 27 2.18 1.59 6.20
N LEU A 28 3.40 2.11 6.38
CA LEU A 28 4.34 1.64 7.41
C LEU A 28 3.78 1.79 8.82
N THR A 29 3.04 2.87 9.09
CA THR A 29 2.36 3.06 10.37
C THR A 29 1.33 1.97 10.61
N TYR A 30 0.52 1.64 9.60
CA TYR A 30 -0.44 0.54 9.73
C TYR A 30 0.23 -0.82 9.92
N LEU A 31 1.32 -1.12 9.21
CA LEU A 31 2.07 -2.37 9.40
C LEU A 31 2.58 -2.48 10.85
N ARG A 32 3.13 -1.41 11.41
CA ARG A 32 3.61 -1.38 12.79
C ARG A 32 2.48 -1.57 13.81
N LEU A 33 1.35 -0.89 13.63
CA LEU A 33 0.22 -0.93 14.57
C LEU A 33 -0.57 -2.24 14.50
N SER A 34 -0.68 -2.84 13.31
CA SER A 34 -1.41 -4.10 13.10
C SER A 34 -0.58 -5.35 13.35
N GLY A 35 0.75 -5.23 13.36
CA GLY A 35 1.66 -6.39 13.42
C GLY A 35 1.83 -7.12 12.09
N PHE A 36 1.15 -6.70 11.02
CA PHE A 36 1.33 -7.28 9.68
C PHE A 36 2.68 -6.88 9.08
N LYS A 37 3.23 -7.77 8.24
CA LYS A 37 4.58 -7.62 7.67
C LYS A 37 4.60 -7.12 6.25
N VAL A 38 3.50 -7.26 5.51
CA VAL A 38 3.44 -6.93 4.08
C VAL A 38 2.30 -5.96 3.83
N GLY A 39 2.63 -4.86 3.13
CA GLY A 39 1.66 -3.90 2.64
C GLY A 39 1.86 -3.64 1.15
N LEU A 40 0.77 -3.39 0.43
CA LEU A 40 0.77 -2.97 -0.95
C LEU A 40 0.03 -1.64 -1.10
N ILE A 41 0.66 -0.70 -1.80
CA ILE A 41 -0.03 0.45 -2.37
C ILE A 41 -0.38 0.09 -3.81
N LEU A 42 -1.65 0.22 -4.18
CA LEU A 42 -2.17 0.01 -5.53
C LEU A 42 -2.60 1.37 -6.08
N ASN A 43 -1.75 1.99 -6.89
CA ASN A 43 -2.08 3.22 -7.59
C ASN A 43 -2.72 2.89 -8.95
N PHE A 44 -3.98 3.27 -9.14
CA PHE A 44 -4.74 3.01 -10.37
C PHE A 44 -4.56 4.10 -11.43
N TYR A 45 -3.85 5.19 -11.12
CA TYR A 45 -3.54 6.24 -12.10
C TYR A 45 -2.33 5.84 -12.96
N VAL A 46 -2.43 4.69 -13.63
CA VAL A 46 -1.42 4.15 -14.54
C VAL A 46 -2.12 3.36 -15.64
N ALA A 47 -1.51 3.30 -16.82
CA ALA A 47 -2.07 2.53 -17.94
C ALA A 47 -2.01 1.01 -17.70
N VAL A 48 -1.00 0.53 -16.97
CA VAL A 48 -0.79 -0.88 -16.66
C VAL A 48 -0.68 -1.05 -15.15
N MET A 49 -1.57 -1.85 -14.55
CA MET A 49 -1.66 -1.96 -13.10
C MET A 49 -0.33 -2.37 -12.44
N LYS A 50 0.50 -3.19 -13.09
CA LYS A 50 1.81 -3.61 -12.55
C LYS A 50 2.71 -2.42 -12.18
N ASP A 51 2.60 -1.31 -12.92
CA ASP A 51 3.44 -0.12 -12.74
C ASP A 51 2.96 0.76 -11.57
N GLY A 52 1.72 0.54 -11.12
CA GLY A 52 1.11 1.21 -9.98
C GLY A 52 1.27 0.48 -8.64
N ILE A 53 1.94 -0.68 -8.62
CA ILE A 53 2.12 -1.47 -7.41
C ILE A 53 3.40 -1.06 -6.68
N LYS A 54 3.27 -0.62 -5.43
CA LYS A 54 4.40 -0.46 -4.51
C LYS A 54 4.25 -1.44 -3.36
N ARG A 55 5.27 -2.28 -3.15
CA ARG A 55 5.33 -3.22 -2.02
C ARG A 55 6.23 -2.67 -0.92
N LEU A 56 5.75 -2.72 0.32
CA LEU A 56 6.51 -2.42 1.53
C LEU A 56 6.54 -3.64 2.45
N VAL A 57 7.68 -3.85 3.11
CA VAL A 57 7.90 -4.95 4.06
C VAL A 57 8.51 -4.39 5.34
N LEU A 58 7.97 -4.81 6.50
CA LEU A 58 8.43 -4.43 7.83
C LEU A 58 9.30 -5.52 8.49
#